data_AF-A0A6X8TVF6-F1
#
_entry.id   AF-A0A6X8TVF6-F1
#
_cell.length_a   1.000
_cell.length_b   1.000
_cell.length_c   1.000
_cell.angle_alpha   90.00
_cell.angle_beta   90.00
_cell.angle_gamma   90.00
#
_symmetry.space_group_name_H-M   'P 1'
#
loop_
_entity.id
_entity.type
_entity.pdbx_description
1 polymer ?
#
loop_
_entity_poly.entity_id
_entity_poly.type
_entity_poly.pdbx_seq_one_letter_code
_entity_poly.pdbx_strand_id
1 'polypeptide(L)'
;MPDDDVLKEATESLGVLPETGMERAKGIVLVEGKSDVTFLRHAASSFKQSGVLPASLEDVKIVPVLIGGCGSVKHWVTLNLANDLGLPWCVFLDSNIGGDPAQVLSIQKRKKEVEEAGKVFFATRKREIENYLCPDLIEEITGVAVTFTDTCDAKKIIGRAVGMKPDNVLDKFWPQMTAERIISRSTYHDGTQERIELIEILSDIISMTR
;
A
#
# COMPACT_ATOMS: atom_id res chain seq x y z
N MET A 1 23.62 -20.95 7.72
CA MET A 1 22.77 -19.74 7.68
C MET A 1 23.54 -18.71 6.86
N PRO A 2 22.90 -17.86 6.05
CA PRO A 2 23.60 -16.75 5.42
C PRO A 2 24.22 -15.88 6.50
N ASP A 3 25.44 -15.38 6.25
CA ASP A 3 26.18 -14.54 7.18
C ASP A 3 25.46 -13.20 7.38
N ASP A 4 25.37 -12.71 8.62
CA ASP A 4 24.66 -11.47 8.97
C ASP A 4 25.20 -10.26 8.18
N ASP A 5 26.48 -10.30 7.79
CA ASP A 5 27.12 -9.28 6.96
C ASP A 5 26.58 -9.25 5.52
N VAL A 6 26.19 -10.40 4.95
CA VAL A 6 25.59 -10.46 3.60
C VAL A 6 24.17 -9.90 3.61
N LEU A 7 23.41 -10.18 4.68
CA LEU A 7 22.09 -9.57 4.87
C LEU A 7 22.22 -8.05 5.02
N LYS A 8 23.22 -7.58 5.77
CA LYS A 8 23.47 -6.16 6.00
C LYS A 8 23.83 -5.41 4.72
N GLU A 9 24.73 -5.96 3.91
CA GLU A 9 25.13 -5.35 2.63
C GLU A 9 23.96 -5.29 1.62
N ALA A 10 23.12 -6.33 1.59
CA ALA A 10 21.90 -6.33 0.78
C ALA A 10 20.87 -5.30 1.26
N THR A 11 20.73 -5.13 2.59
CA THR A 11 19.80 -4.21 3.24
C THR A 11 20.21 -2.75 2.99
N GLU A 12 21.50 -2.45 3.09
CA GLU A 12 22.08 -1.12 2.80
C GLU A 12 22.02 -0.78 1.30
N SER A 13 22.27 -1.75 0.42
CA SER A 13 22.22 -1.55 -1.04
C SER A 13 20.80 -1.36 -1.59
N LEU A 14 19.78 -1.88 -0.89
CA LEU A 14 18.37 -1.79 -1.30
C LEU A 14 17.59 -0.65 -0.62
N GLY A 15 18.23 0.12 0.28
CA GLY A 15 17.59 1.23 1.00
C GLY A 15 16.56 0.78 2.05
N VAL A 16 16.69 -0.45 2.56
CA VAL A 16 15.74 -1.06 3.50
C VAL A 16 16.14 -0.69 4.92
N LEU A 17 15.23 -0.02 5.65
CA LEU A 17 15.41 0.51 7.01
C LEU A 17 15.33 -0.60 8.10
N PRO A 18 15.63 -0.26 9.38
CA PRO A 18 16.74 -0.77 10.21
C PRO A 18 16.55 -2.19 10.79
N GLU A 19 17.66 -2.75 11.27
CA GLU A 19 17.91 -4.13 11.76
C GLU A 19 16.85 -4.79 12.70
N THR A 20 15.89 -4.08 13.29
CA THR A 20 15.04 -4.66 14.38
C THR A 20 13.66 -5.20 13.96
N GLY A 21 13.21 -4.89 12.74
CA GLY A 21 11.88 -5.28 12.23
C GLY A 21 11.91 -6.55 11.37
N MET A 22 12.88 -6.62 10.45
CA MET A 22 13.01 -7.70 9.47
C MET A 22 13.30 -9.06 10.12
N GLU A 23 14.16 -9.11 11.14
CA GLU A 23 14.48 -10.36 11.86
C GLU A 23 13.27 -11.04 12.50
N ARG A 24 12.21 -10.27 12.79
CA ARG A 24 10.98 -10.77 13.41
C ARG A 24 9.82 -10.86 12.43
N ALA A 25 10.03 -10.48 11.17
CA ALA A 25 9.00 -10.51 10.16
C ALA A 25 8.54 -11.95 9.92
N LYS A 26 7.22 -12.13 9.82
CA LYS A 26 6.59 -13.39 9.39
C LYS A 26 6.07 -13.31 7.97
N GLY A 27 6.04 -12.12 7.38
CA GLY A 27 5.67 -11.88 5.99
C GLY A 27 6.02 -10.46 5.56
N ILE A 28 6.03 -10.22 4.25
CA ILE A 28 6.45 -8.96 3.65
C ILE A 28 5.41 -8.44 2.65
N VAL A 29 5.17 -7.13 2.63
CA VAL A 29 4.43 -6.47 1.55
C VAL A 29 5.37 -5.48 0.87
N LEU A 30 5.68 -5.70 -0.40
CA LEU A 30 6.52 -4.78 -1.17
C LEU A 30 5.68 -3.58 -1.62
N VAL A 31 6.14 -2.36 -1.32
CA VAL A 31 5.44 -1.10 -1.61
C VAL A 31 6.38 -0.05 -2.22
N GLU A 32 5.84 0.93 -2.95
CA GLU A 32 6.67 1.90 -3.69
C GLU A 32 7.35 2.92 -2.76
N GLY A 33 6.63 3.44 -1.78
CA GLY A 33 7.06 4.57 -0.97
C GLY A 33 6.59 4.54 0.48
N LYS A 34 7.07 5.53 1.24
CA LYS A 34 6.72 5.69 2.66
C LYS A 34 5.22 5.86 2.88
N SER A 35 4.54 6.58 1.98
CA SER A 35 3.11 6.84 2.07
C SER A 35 2.29 5.54 2.04
N ASP A 36 2.68 4.54 1.25
CA ASP A 36 2.04 3.22 1.21
C ASP A 36 2.15 2.49 2.56
N VAL A 37 3.29 2.64 3.24
CA VAL A 37 3.50 2.06 4.58
C VAL A 37 2.53 2.67 5.57
N THR A 38 2.43 4.01 5.60
CA THR A 38 1.46 4.73 6.43
C THR A 38 0.03 4.30 6.09
N PHE A 39 -0.27 4.17 4.79
CA PHE A 39 -1.58 3.79 4.27
C PHE A 39 -2.04 2.44 4.83
N LEU A 40 -1.26 1.39 4.57
CA LEU A 40 -1.59 0.01 4.94
C LEU A 40 -1.64 -0.19 6.46
N ARG A 41 -0.67 0.36 7.20
CA ARG A 41 -0.63 0.22 8.67
C ARG A 41 -1.82 0.88 9.34
N HIS A 42 -2.14 2.11 8.94
CA HIS A 42 -3.26 2.83 9.52
C HIS A 42 -4.60 2.18 9.19
N ALA A 43 -4.78 1.70 7.94
CA ALA A 43 -5.98 0.97 7.55
C ALA A 43 -6.17 -0.32 8.35
N ALA A 44 -5.13 -1.16 8.43
CA ALA A 44 -5.18 -2.41 9.17
C ALA A 44 -5.42 -2.19 10.67
N SER A 45 -4.75 -1.20 11.27
CA SER A 45 -4.93 -0.85 12.67
C SER A 45 -6.34 -0.32 12.94
N SER A 46 -6.87 0.55 12.08
CA SER A 46 -8.23 1.10 12.21
C SER A 46 -9.29 0.00 12.10
N PHE A 47 -9.15 -0.91 11.14
CA PHE A 47 -10.07 -2.04 10.99
C PHE A 47 -9.97 -3.06 12.12
N LYS A 48 -8.77 -3.27 12.68
CA LYS A 48 -8.63 -4.08 13.90
C LYS A 48 -9.37 -3.43 15.06
N GLN A 49 -9.16 -2.13 15.28
CA GLN A 49 -9.77 -1.40 16.40
C GLN A 49 -11.30 -1.37 16.32
N SER A 50 -11.87 -1.31 15.11
CA SER A 50 -13.32 -1.39 14.89
C SER A 50 -13.88 -2.82 14.90
N GLY A 51 -13.04 -3.85 15.03
CA GLY A 51 -13.45 -5.27 15.00
C GLY A 51 -13.75 -5.82 13.60
N VAL A 52 -13.48 -5.05 12.54
CA VAL A 52 -13.67 -5.45 11.13
C VAL A 52 -12.62 -6.47 10.70
N LEU A 53 -11.36 -6.27 11.13
CA LEU A 53 -10.29 -7.23 10.93
C LEU A 53 -9.88 -7.86 12.28
N PRO A 54 -9.48 -9.15 12.28
CA PRO A 54 -9.06 -9.83 13.51
C PRO A 54 -7.67 -9.41 14.02
N ALA A 55 -6.85 -8.75 13.20
CA ALA A 55 -5.48 -8.39 13.51
C ALA A 55 -5.01 -7.20 12.63
N SER A 56 -4.03 -6.43 13.10
CA SER A 56 -3.27 -5.50 12.25
C SER A 56 -2.05 -6.18 11.62
N LEU A 57 -1.32 -5.49 10.73
CA LEU A 57 -0.07 -5.99 10.17
C LEU A 57 0.99 -6.26 11.24
N GLU A 58 1.06 -5.40 12.26
CA GLU A 58 1.99 -5.53 13.39
C GLU A 58 1.69 -6.77 14.23
N ASP A 59 0.42 -7.07 14.49
CA ASP A 59 0.03 -8.25 15.29
C ASP A 59 0.52 -9.55 14.65
N VAL A 60 0.44 -9.64 13.32
CA VAL A 60 0.90 -10.80 12.54
C VAL A 60 2.34 -10.70 12.05
N LYS A 61 3.05 -9.63 12.44
CA LYS A 61 4.46 -9.36 12.08
C LYS A 61 4.69 -9.31 10.57
N ILE A 62 3.75 -8.75 9.82
CA ILE A 62 3.93 -8.42 8.40
C ILE A 62 4.56 -7.05 8.27
N VAL A 63 5.64 -6.96 7.49
CA VAL A 63 6.43 -5.73 7.33
C VAL A 63 6.30 -5.18 5.91
N PRO A 64 5.76 -3.96 5.73
CA PRO A 64 5.88 -3.24 4.46
C PRO A 64 7.35 -2.88 4.19
N VAL A 65 7.88 -3.29 3.03
CA VAL A 65 9.26 -3.02 2.59
C VAL A 65 9.21 -2.07 1.40
N LEU A 66 9.93 -0.96 1.50
CA LEU A 66 10.05 0.01 0.43
C LEU A 66 10.97 -0.57 -0.63
N ILE A 67 10.44 -0.70 -1.84
CA ILE A 67 11.22 -1.20 -2.98
C ILE A 67 11.57 -0.09 -3.96
N GLY A 68 11.00 1.11 -3.82
CA GLY A 68 11.01 2.13 -4.87
C GLY A 68 9.97 1.79 -5.95
N GLY A 69 9.70 2.73 -6.86
CA GLY A 69 8.60 2.60 -7.83
C GLY A 69 8.61 1.31 -8.67
N CYS A 70 7.51 1.03 -9.37
CA CYS A 70 7.21 -0.16 -10.17
C CYS A 70 8.39 -0.84 -10.92
N GLY A 71 9.40 -0.10 -11.40
CA GLY A 71 10.61 -0.66 -12.01
C GLY A 71 11.46 -1.53 -11.07
N SER A 72 11.42 -1.27 -9.76
CA SER A 72 12.13 -2.04 -8.74
C SER A 72 11.46 -3.38 -8.44
N VAL A 73 10.15 -3.50 -8.60
CA VAL A 73 9.43 -4.79 -8.45
C VAL A 73 10.08 -5.86 -9.32
N LYS A 74 10.46 -5.50 -10.55
CA LYS A 74 11.17 -6.40 -11.47
C LYS A 74 12.42 -7.00 -10.83
N HIS A 75 13.21 -6.20 -10.12
CA HIS A 75 14.46 -6.64 -9.52
C HIS A 75 14.18 -7.65 -8.42
N TRP A 76 13.18 -7.39 -7.56
CA TRP A 76 12.75 -8.30 -6.51
C TRP A 76 12.25 -9.65 -7.04
N VAL A 77 11.51 -9.63 -8.16
CA VAL A 77 11.03 -10.86 -8.81
C VAL A 77 12.17 -11.59 -9.52
N THR A 78 12.96 -10.88 -10.33
CA THR A 78 14.01 -11.48 -11.19
C THR A 78 15.16 -12.04 -10.37
N LEU A 79 15.57 -11.32 -9.32
CA LEU A 79 16.67 -11.74 -8.44
C LEU A 79 16.20 -12.66 -7.31
N ASN A 80 14.91 -13.01 -7.27
CA ASN A 80 14.33 -13.90 -6.26
C ASN A 80 14.51 -13.40 -4.80
N LEU A 81 14.85 -12.13 -4.59
CA LEU A 81 15.28 -11.58 -3.29
C LEU A 81 14.24 -11.83 -2.19
N ALA A 82 12.96 -11.69 -2.51
CA ALA A 82 11.89 -11.90 -1.54
C ALA A 82 11.71 -13.38 -1.16
N ASN A 83 12.04 -14.32 -2.07
CA ASN A 83 12.05 -15.75 -1.76
C ASN A 83 13.31 -16.15 -0.99
N ASP A 84 14.45 -15.50 -1.26
CA ASP A 84 15.70 -15.74 -0.55
C ASP A 84 15.60 -15.34 0.94
N LEU A 85 14.71 -14.40 1.27
CA LEU A 85 14.34 -14.07 2.66
C LEU A 85 13.57 -15.20 3.37
N GLY A 86 13.06 -16.21 2.66
CA GLY A 86 12.33 -17.33 3.23
C GLY A 86 10.97 -16.98 3.85
N LEU A 87 10.43 -15.79 3.53
CA LEU A 87 9.18 -15.28 4.07
C LEU A 87 8.08 -15.23 3.00
N PRO A 88 6.79 -15.45 3.36
CA PRO A 88 5.68 -15.19 2.46
C PRO A 88 5.64 -13.68 2.12
N TRP A 89 5.41 -13.37 0.85
CA TRP A 89 5.42 -11.99 0.38
C TRP A 89 4.41 -11.73 -0.73
N CYS A 90 3.96 -10.47 -0.82
CA CYS A 90 3.12 -9.96 -1.89
C CYS A 90 3.55 -8.54 -2.28
N VAL A 91 2.91 -7.98 -3.30
CA VAL A 91 3.15 -6.61 -3.78
C VAL A 91 1.87 -5.79 -3.64
N PHE A 92 1.97 -4.52 -3.25
CA PHE A 92 0.88 -3.55 -3.27
C PHE A 92 1.36 -2.25 -3.93
N LEU A 93 0.70 -1.82 -5.01
CA LEU A 93 1.00 -0.56 -5.69
C LEU A 93 -0.27 0.23 -6.07
N ASP A 94 -0.06 1.50 -6.37
CA ASP A 94 -1.05 2.33 -7.05
C ASP A 94 -1.31 1.84 -8.48
N SER A 95 -2.58 1.79 -8.92
CA SER A 95 -2.89 1.37 -10.30
C SER A 95 -2.54 2.40 -11.36
N ASN A 96 -2.41 3.67 -10.97
CA ASN A 96 -2.22 4.81 -11.85
C ASN A 96 -3.29 4.95 -12.94
N ILE A 97 -4.49 4.36 -12.74
CA ILE A 97 -5.59 4.44 -13.71
C ILE A 97 -6.01 5.90 -13.96
N GLY A 98 -6.17 6.28 -15.23
CA GLY A 98 -6.40 7.68 -15.63
C GLY A 98 -5.18 8.60 -15.57
N GLY A 99 -4.01 8.06 -15.19
CA GLY A 99 -2.70 8.70 -15.33
C GLY A 99 -2.04 8.42 -16.67
N ASP A 100 -0.71 8.32 -16.68
CA ASP A 100 0.08 8.00 -17.87
C ASP A 100 -0.17 6.54 -18.31
N PRO A 101 -0.66 6.29 -19.55
CA PRO A 101 -0.86 4.94 -20.06
C PRO A 101 0.38 4.04 -20.00
N ALA A 102 1.58 4.61 -20.14
CA ALA A 102 2.82 3.83 -20.06
C ALA A 102 3.05 3.27 -18.64
N GLN A 103 2.66 4.02 -17.60
CA GLN A 103 2.75 3.56 -16.21
C GLN A 103 1.74 2.45 -15.94
N VAL A 104 0.49 2.61 -16.39
CA VAL A 104 -0.56 1.58 -16.27
C VAL A 104 -0.12 0.27 -16.93
N LEU A 105 0.45 0.35 -18.14
CA LEU A 105 0.98 -0.83 -18.83
C LEU A 105 2.16 -1.47 -18.09
N SER A 106 3.04 -0.66 -17.47
CA SER A 106 4.12 -1.17 -16.64
C SER A 106 3.59 -1.94 -15.41
N ILE A 107 2.57 -1.42 -14.73
CA ILE A 107 1.94 -2.07 -13.58
C ILE A 107 1.28 -3.38 -13.99
N GLN A 108 0.52 -3.39 -15.09
CA GLN A 108 -0.08 -4.61 -15.65
C GLN A 108 0.98 -5.67 -15.98
N LYS A 109 2.11 -5.25 -16.55
CA LYS A 109 3.23 -6.16 -16.82
C LYS A 109 3.81 -6.73 -15.52
N ARG A 110 4.05 -5.91 -14.48
CA ARG A 110 4.60 -6.41 -13.21
C ARG A 110 3.62 -7.31 -12.47
N LYS A 111 2.33 -6.99 -12.51
CA LYS A 111 1.28 -7.85 -11.99
C LYS A 111 1.39 -9.26 -12.57
N LYS A 112 1.45 -9.35 -13.90
CA LYS A 112 1.59 -10.64 -14.60
C LYS A 112 2.85 -11.40 -14.17
N GLU A 113 4.00 -10.73 -14.10
CA GLU A 113 5.26 -11.39 -13.70
C GLU A 113 5.22 -11.90 -12.24
N VAL A 114 4.60 -11.14 -11.32
CA VAL A 114 4.45 -11.54 -9.92
C VAL A 114 3.49 -12.72 -9.78
N GLU A 115 2.37 -12.69 -10.51
CA GLU A 115 1.39 -13.78 -10.54
C GLU A 115 1.95 -15.06 -11.19
N GLU A 116 2.74 -14.93 -12.26
CA GLU A 116 3.46 -16.05 -12.90
C GLU A 116 4.51 -16.68 -11.97
N ALA A 117 5.06 -15.91 -11.03
CA ALA A 117 5.93 -16.40 -9.96
C ALA A 117 5.15 -17.04 -8.79
N GLY A 118 3.82 -17.17 -8.89
CA GLY A 118 2.96 -17.76 -7.86
C GLY A 118 2.75 -16.85 -6.65
N LYS A 119 2.90 -15.53 -6.82
CA LYS A 119 2.78 -14.53 -5.75
C LYS A 119 1.59 -13.62 -6.00
N VAL A 120 1.14 -12.94 -4.95
CA VAL A 120 -0.02 -12.05 -5.02
C VAL A 120 0.43 -10.63 -5.33
N PHE A 121 -0.28 -9.98 -6.26
CA PHE A 121 -0.09 -8.59 -6.63
C PHE A 121 -1.40 -7.81 -6.45
N PHE A 122 -1.37 -6.80 -5.59
CA PHE A 122 -2.46 -5.86 -5.39
C PHE A 122 -2.16 -4.56 -6.12
N ALA A 123 -3.13 -4.10 -6.91
CA ALA A 123 -3.19 -2.74 -7.44
C ALA A 123 -4.45 -2.08 -6.88
N THR A 124 -4.36 -0.82 -6.45
CA THR A 124 -5.55 -0.06 -6.03
C THR A 124 -6.59 0.02 -7.14
N ARG A 125 -7.88 -0.03 -6.82
CA ARG A 125 -8.95 0.18 -7.82
C ARG A 125 -9.03 1.64 -8.27
N LYS A 126 -8.67 2.56 -7.37
CA LYS A 126 -8.54 3.98 -7.66
C LYS A 126 -7.13 4.28 -8.17
N ARG A 127 -6.91 5.49 -8.68
CA ARG A 127 -5.62 5.88 -9.28
C ARG A 127 -4.45 5.75 -8.31
N GLU A 128 -4.57 6.36 -7.15
CA GLU A 128 -3.54 6.38 -6.11
C GLU A 128 -4.17 6.31 -4.71
N ILE A 129 -3.37 5.96 -3.70
CA ILE A 129 -3.81 5.89 -2.30
C ILE A 129 -4.48 7.17 -1.78
N GLU A 130 -4.14 8.35 -2.32
CA GLU A 130 -4.80 9.61 -1.96
C GLU A 130 -6.28 9.67 -2.42
N ASN A 131 -6.70 8.90 -3.43
CA ASN A 131 -8.11 8.86 -3.85
C ASN A 131 -9.04 8.19 -2.80
N TYR A 132 -8.46 7.52 -1.80
CA TYR A 132 -9.19 6.94 -0.67
C TYR A 132 -9.40 7.95 0.46
N LEU A 133 -8.80 9.14 0.41
CA LEU A 133 -9.10 10.19 1.38
C LEU A 133 -10.57 10.62 1.28
N CYS A 134 -11.17 10.92 2.43
CA CYS A 134 -12.52 11.44 2.54
C CYS A 134 -12.51 12.97 2.31
N PRO A 135 -13.21 13.49 1.28
CA PRO A 135 -13.31 14.93 1.07
C PRO A 135 -13.87 15.70 2.28
N ASP A 136 -14.89 15.14 2.94
CA ASP A 136 -15.50 15.76 4.12
C ASP A 136 -14.49 15.91 5.28
N LEU A 137 -13.62 14.92 5.49
CA LEU A 137 -12.52 15.01 6.47
C LEU A 137 -11.55 16.16 6.13
N ILE A 138 -11.25 16.35 4.85
CA ILE A 138 -10.35 17.42 4.40
C ILE A 138 -11.00 18.78 4.66
N GLU A 139 -12.29 18.92 4.35
CA GLU A 139 -13.07 20.13 4.63
C GLU A 139 -13.17 20.41 6.14
N GLU A 140 -13.45 19.40 6.96
CA GLU A 140 -13.48 19.52 8.42
C GLU A 140 -12.16 20.04 9.00
N ILE A 141 -11.02 19.55 8.50
CA ILE A 141 -9.70 19.91 9.01
C ILE A 141 -9.23 21.27 8.49
N THR A 142 -9.60 21.63 7.25
CA THR A 142 -8.98 22.77 6.55
C THR A 142 -9.94 23.92 6.24
N GLY A 143 -11.24 23.70 6.32
CA GLY A 143 -12.27 24.61 5.82
C GLY A 143 -12.34 24.70 4.29
N VAL A 144 -11.64 23.82 3.56
CA VAL A 144 -11.58 23.81 2.09
C VAL A 144 -12.25 22.56 1.54
N ALA A 145 -13.33 22.76 0.80
CA ALA A 145 -13.97 21.70 0.03
C ALA A 145 -13.11 21.29 -1.18
N VAL A 146 -12.97 19.98 -1.40
CA VAL A 146 -12.22 19.41 -2.53
C VAL A 146 -13.06 18.37 -3.26
N THR A 147 -12.93 18.31 -4.58
CA THR A 147 -13.63 17.33 -5.41
C THR A 147 -12.64 16.66 -6.36
N PHE A 148 -12.64 15.34 -6.38
CA PHE A 148 -11.86 14.52 -7.29
C PHE A 148 -12.58 13.19 -7.55
N THR A 149 -12.39 12.62 -8.73
CA THR A 149 -12.88 11.28 -9.05
C THR A 149 -11.85 10.23 -8.66
N ASP A 150 -12.21 8.95 -8.79
CA ASP A 150 -11.31 7.83 -8.52
C ASP A 150 -10.11 7.76 -9.49
N THR A 151 -10.15 8.47 -10.62
CA THR A 151 -9.07 8.49 -11.64
C THR A 151 -8.29 9.81 -11.67
N CYS A 152 -8.68 10.78 -10.85
CA CYS A 152 -7.99 12.05 -10.72
C CYS A 152 -6.67 11.91 -9.95
N ASP A 153 -5.72 12.83 -10.20
CA ASP A 153 -4.51 13.04 -9.39
C ASP A 153 -4.92 13.72 -8.07
N ALA A 154 -5.49 12.94 -7.15
CA ALA A 154 -6.03 13.42 -5.88
C ALA A 154 -4.94 14.08 -5.03
N LYS A 155 -3.73 13.51 -5.05
CA LYS A 155 -2.55 14.05 -4.38
C LYS A 155 -2.29 15.51 -4.80
N LYS A 156 -2.26 15.82 -6.10
CA LYS A 156 -2.07 17.21 -6.57
C LYS A 156 -3.29 18.09 -6.35
N ILE A 157 -4.50 17.58 -6.53
CA ILE A 157 -5.74 18.36 -6.34
C ILE A 157 -5.84 18.85 -4.90
N ILE A 158 -5.71 17.93 -3.94
CA ILE A 158 -5.79 18.23 -2.52
C ILE A 158 -4.62 19.16 -2.13
N GLY A 159 -3.40 18.81 -2.53
CA GLY A 159 -2.20 19.60 -2.24
C GLY A 159 -2.34 21.07 -2.66
N ARG A 160 -2.82 21.30 -3.88
CA ARG A 160 -3.07 22.66 -4.40
C ARG A 160 -4.17 23.38 -3.61
N ALA A 161 -5.30 22.71 -3.35
CA ALA A 161 -6.45 23.34 -2.72
C ALA A 161 -6.14 23.82 -1.29
N VAL A 162 -5.38 23.03 -0.52
CA VAL A 162 -5.06 23.33 0.89
C VAL A 162 -3.71 24.04 1.07
N GLY A 163 -3.02 24.38 -0.03
CA GLY A 163 -1.73 25.09 0.01
C GLY A 163 -0.59 24.26 0.61
N MET A 164 -0.54 22.95 0.35
CA MET A 164 0.51 22.06 0.86
C MET A 164 1.23 21.30 -0.26
N LYS A 165 2.45 20.83 0.03
CA LYS A 165 3.18 19.95 -0.90
C LYS A 165 2.38 18.67 -1.14
N PRO A 166 2.23 18.22 -2.40
CA PRO A 166 1.47 17.01 -2.71
C PRO A 166 1.91 15.78 -1.91
N ASP A 167 3.22 15.58 -1.71
CA ASP A 167 3.77 14.44 -0.95
C ASP A 167 3.40 14.44 0.54
N ASN A 168 2.97 15.59 1.08
CA ASN A 168 2.55 15.70 2.48
C ASN A 168 1.05 15.43 2.68
N VAL A 169 0.27 15.29 1.60
CA VAL A 169 -1.19 15.15 1.66
C VAL A 169 -1.59 13.92 2.46
N LEU A 170 -1.08 12.75 2.09
CA LEU A 170 -1.45 11.51 2.75
C LEU A 170 -0.99 11.49 4.22
N ASP A 171 0.26 11.85 4.47
CA ASP A 171 0.84 11.90 5.83
C ASP A 171 0.05 12.83 6.77
N LYS A 172 -0.60 13.87 6.24
CA LYS A 172 -1.44 14.78 7.04
C LYS A 172 -2.84 14.22 7.29
N PHE A 173 -3.53 13.74 6.26
CA PHE A 173 -4.96 13.44 6.35
C PHE A 173 -5.28 11.98 6.62
N TRP A 174 -4.47 11.04 6.12
CA TRP A 174 -4.76 9.61 6.28
C TRP A 174 -4.79 9.15 7.74
N PRO A 175 -3.88 9.59 8.63
CA PRO A 175 -3.96 9.22 10.06
C PRO A 175 -5.23 9.69 10.78
N GLN A 176 -6.00 10.60 10.18
CA GLN A 176 -7.26 11.12 10.73
C GLN A 176 -8.49 10.36 10.19
N MET A 177 -8.31 9.42 9.26
CA MET A 177 -9.39 8.59 8.72
C MET A 177 -9.83 7.55 9.75
N THR A 178 -11.13 7.46 10.01
CA THR A 178 -11.73 6.39 10.83
C THR A 178 -12.02 5.15 9.99
N ALA A 179 -12.25 4.00 10.65
CA ALA A 179 -12.62 2.77 9.95
C ALA A 179 -13.86 2.96 9.05
N GLU A 180 -14.86 3.71 9.49
CA GLU A 180 -16.07 3.99 8.72
C GLU A 180 -15.77 4.83 7.47
N ARG A 181 -14.90 5.84 7.59
CA ARG A 181 -14.47 6.66 6.44
C ARG A 181 -13.66 5.82 5.46
N ILE A 182 -12.76 4.97 5.95
CA ILE A 182 -11.98 4.08 5.09
C ILE A 182 -12.92 3.11 4.37
N ILE A 183 -13.86 2.47 5.07
CA ILE A 183 -14.87 1.59 4.45
C ILE A 183 -15.60 2.33 3.34
N SER A 184 -16.21 3.48 3.66
CA SER A 184 -16.97 4.29 2.69
C SER A 184 -16.16 4.64 1.45
N ARG A 185 -14.88 5.02 1.63
CA ARG A 185 -14.00 5.38 0.50
C ARG A 185 -13.42 4.18 -0.25
N SER A 186 -13.49 2.98 0.31
CA SER A 186 -13.05 1.71 -0.30
C SER A 186 -14.19 0.86 -0.84
N THR A 187 -15.45 1.25 -0.63
CA THR A 187 -16.61 0.54 -1.15
C THR A 187 -16.68 0.64 -2.67
N TYR A 188 -16.89 -0.50 -3.33
CA TYR A 188 -17.15 -0.61 -4.76
C TYR A 188 -18.23 -1.64 -5.04
N HIS A 189 -18.81 -1.58 -6.23
CA HIS A 189 -19.84 -2.52 -6.67
C HIS A 189 -19.24 -3.51 -7.67
N ASP A 190 -19.43 -4.80 -7.40
CA ASP A 190 -19.10 -5.92 -8.29
C ASP A 190 -20.40 -6.60 -8.72
N GLY A 191 -20.97 -6.11 -9.82
CA GLY A 191 -22.34 -6.43 -10.20
C GLY A 191 -23.35 -5.94 -9.16
N THR A 192 -24.06 -6.85 -8.51
CA THR A 192 -25.01 -6.55 -7.43
C THR A 192 -24.41 -6.61 -6.04
N GLN A 193 -23.15 -7.03 -5.90
CA GLN A 193 -22.50 -7.19 -4.62
C GLN A 193 -21.71 -5.92 -4.25
N GLU A 194 -21.99 -5.40 -3.06
CA GLU A 194 -21.15 -4.38 -2.44
C GLU A 194 -19.92 -5.06 -1.82
N ARG A 195 -18.73 -4.54 -2.16
CA ARG A 195 -17.44 -5.06 -1.71
C ARG A 195 -16.58 -3.92 -1.20
N ILE A 196 -15.65 -4.22 -0.29
CA ILE A 196 -14.81 -3.22 0.37
C ILE A 196 -13.35 -3.58 0.12
N GLU A 197 -12.74 -2.87 -0.82
CA GLU A 197 -11.45 -3.24 -1.38
C GLU A 197 -10.34 -3.40 -0.33
N LEU A 198 -10.19 -2.42 0.57
CA LEU A 198 -9.11 -2.48 1.56
C LEU A 198 -9.32 -3.59 2.60
N ILE A 199 -10.57 -3.99 2.87
CA ILE A 199 -10.82 -5.15 3.75
C ILE A 199 -10.35 -6.43 3.04
N GLU A 200 -10.63 -6.58 1.75
CA GLU A 200 -10.23 -7.75 0.96
C GLU A 200 -8.70 -7.84 0.89
N ILE A 201 -8.04 -6.76 0.46
CA ILE A 201 -6.58 -6.69 0.35
C ILE A 201 -5.92 -7.00 1.70
N LEU A 202 -6.36 -6.34 2.79
CA LEU A 202 -5.74 -6.54 4.09
C LEU A 202 -6.04 -7.92 4.69
N SER A 203 -7.23 -8.47 4.44
CA SER A 203 -7.56 -9.84 4.86
C SER A 203 -6.64 -10.85 4.19
N ASP A 204 -6.42 -10.71 2.88
CA ASP A 204 -5.53 -11.58 2.12
C ASP A 204 -4.08 -11.44 2.62
N ILE A 205 -3.59 -10.20 2.81
CA ILE A 205 -2.25 -9.94 3.35
C ILE A 205 -2.09 -10.61 4.72
N ILE A 206 -3.02 -10.37 5.65
CA ILE A 206 -2.95 -10.94 7.02
C ILE A 206 -2.95 -12.47 6.98
N SER A 207 -3.69 -13.07 6.05
CA SER A 207 -3.80 -14.53 5.93
C SER A 207 -2.51 -15.22 5.48
N MET A 208 -1.58 -14.49 4.85
CA MET A 208 -0.31 -15.03 4.35
C MET A 208 0.59 -15.64 5.44
N THR A 209 0.37 -15.27 6.71
CA THR A 209 1.21 -15.65 7.85
C THR A 209 0.53 -16.61 8.83
N ARG A 210 -0.67 -17.09 8.47
CA ARG A 210 -1.49 -17.99 9.28
C ARG A 210 -1.26 -19.45 8.94
#